data_AF-A0A354FCC6-F1
#
_entry.id   AF-A0A354FCC6-F1
#
_cell.length_a   1.000
_cell.length_b   1.000
_cell.length_c   1.000
_cell.angle_alpha   90.00
_cell.angle_beta   90.00
_cell.angle_gamma   90.00
#
_symmetry.space_group_name_H-M   'P 1'
#
loop_
_entity.id
_entity.type
_entity.pdbx_description
1 polymer ?
#
loop_
_entity_poly.entity_id
_entity_poly.type
_entity_poly.pdbx_seq_one_letter_code
_entity_poly.pdbx_strand_id
1 'polypeptide(L)'
;MSDEGLFNKLTKGKINKLAEEYLASLIAGQLMNKYQIITAYTLNNPNVIRFEPPLIVSREQMDKLLAAMEDIFEHHSSMWSILLSTGKNILMK
;
A
#
# COMPACT_ATOMS: atom_id res chain seq x y z
N MET A 1 14.76 -32.62 2.92
CA MET A 1 13.91 -31.42 2.82
C MET A 1 14.11 -30.66 4.12
N SER A 2 14.83 -29.54 4.12
CA SER A 2 15.23 -28.85 5.34
C SER A 2 14.05 -28.11 5.98
N ASP A 3 14.00 -28.09 7.31
CA ASP A 3 12.97 -27.40 8.10
C ASP A 3 12.85 -25.90 7.74
N GLU A 4 13.94 -25.29 7.27
CA GLU A 4 13.96 -23.92 6.74
C GLU A 4 13.05 -23.70 5.53
N GLY A 5 12.88 -24.71 4.66
CA GLY A 5 12.02 -24.62 3.48
C GLY A 5 10.53 -24.66 3.82
N LEU A 6 10.15 -25.42 4.85
CA LEU A 6 8.77 -25.51 5.33
C LEU A 6 8.39 -24.26 6.14
N PHE A 7 9.31 -23.78 6.98
CA PHE A 7 9.13 -22.57 7.79
C PHE A 7 9.01 -21.30 6.90
N ASN A 8 9.82 -21.21 5.84
CA ASN A 8 9.70 -20.12 4.85
C ASN A 8 8.36 -20.15 4.11
N LYS A 9 7.84 -21.34 3.79
CA LYS A 9 6.58 -21.49 3.05
C LYS A 9 5.37 -21.10 3.92
N LEU A 10 5.37 -21.50 5.19
CA LEU A 10 4.36 -21.12 6.19
C LEU A 10 4.38 -19.61 6.48
N THR A 11 5.57 -19.05 6.66
CA THR A 11 5.75 -17.61 6.97
C THR A 11 5.37 -16.73 5.78
N LYS A 12 5.76 -17.10 4.55
CA LYS A 12 5.32 -16.41 3.32
C LYS A 12 3.80 -16.43 3.14
N GLY A 13 3.14 -17.55 3.44
CA GLY A 13 1.69 -17.67 3.33
C GLY A 13 0.94 -16.72 4.27
N LYS A 14 1.37 -16.61 5.53
CA LYS A 14 0.77 -15.68 6.50
C LYS A 14 1.01 -14.22 6.14
N ILE A 15 2.20 -13.88 5.64
CA ILE A 15 2.52 -12.49 5.26
C ILE A 15 1.78 -12.07 3.99
N ASN A 16 1.66 -12.95 2.99
CA ASN A 16 0.81 -12.68 1.82
C ASN A 16 -0.62 -12.40 2.23
N LYS A 17 -1.18 -13.24 3.12
CA LYS A 17 -2.54 -13.06 3.62
C LYS A 17 -2.71 -11.72 4.35
N LEU A 18 -1.75 -11.34 5.18
CA LEU A 18 -1.77 -10.04 5.86
C LEU A 18 -1.69 -8.88 4.86
N ALA A 19 -0.84 -8.99 3.85
CA ALA A 19 -0.76 -7.98 2.79
C ALA A 19 -2.07 -7.88 1.99
N GLU A 20 -2.73 -9.00 1.70
CA GLU A 20 -4.05 -9.03 1.06
C GLU A 20 -5.16 -8.44 1.92
N GLU A 21 -5.09 -8.59 3.24
CA GLU A 21 -6.10 -8.07 4.19
C GLU A 21 -5.95 -6.56 4.47
N TYR A 22 -4.76 -5.99 4.22
CA TYR A 22 -4.43 -4.60 4.55
C TYR A 22 -3.90 -3.77 3.38
N LEU A 23 -4.06 -4.27 2.15
CA LEU A 23 -3.49 -3.66 0.95
C LEU A 23 -3.86 -2.18 0.79
N ALA A 24 -5.13 -1.83 0.99
CA ALA A 24 -5.57 -0.44 0.84
C ALA A 24 -4.91 0.49 1.87
N SER A 25 -4.74 0.02 3.11
CA SER A 25 -4.07 0.79 4.17
C SER A 25 -2.58 1.01 3.87
N LEU A 26 -1.92 0.02 3.28
CA LEU A 26 -0.52 0.13 2.84
C LEU A 26 -0.37 1.14 1.70
N ILE A 27 -1.26 1.09 0.71
CA ILE A 27 -1.28 2.06 -0.41
C ILE A 27 -1.58 3.47 0.12
N ALA A 28 -2.54 3.63 1.04
CA ALA A 28 -2.85 4.91 1.66
C ALA A 28 -1.63 5.49 2.42
N GLY A 29 -0.89 4.63 3.13
CA GLY A 29 0.36 5.01 3.79
C GLY A 29 1.45 5.46 2.79
N GLN A 30 1.56 4.80 1.65
CA GLN A 30 2.49 5.20 0.58
C GLN A 30 2.11 6.56 -0.03
N LEU A 31 0.84 6.73 -0.39
CA LEU A 31 0.29 7.99 -0.91
C LEU A 31 0.58 9.16 0.06
N MET A 32 0.36 8.94 1.35
CA MET A 32 0.64 9.94 2.38
C MET A 32 2.13 10.24 2.51
N ASN A 33 2.97 9.21 2.71
CA ASN A 33 4.38 9.40 3.05
C ASN A 33 5.21 9.90 1.87
N LYS A 34 5.03 9.32 0.67
CA LYS A 34 5.88 9.60 -0.50
C LYS A 34 5.35 10.75 -1.36
N TYR A 35 4.04 10.87 -1.51
CA TYR A 35 3.44 11.83 -2.45
C TYR A 35 2.67 12.97 -1.76
N GLN A 36 2.55 12.91 -0.43
CA GLN A 36 1.81 13.88 0.38
C GLN A 36 0.34 13.97 -0.03
N ILE A 37 -0.29 12.82 -0.32
CA ILE A 37 -1.69 12.69 -0.68
C ILE A 37 -2.43 11.97 0.45
N ILE A 38 -3.39 12.65 1.08
CA ILE A 38 -4.16 12.11 2.20
C ILE A 38 -5.33 11.30 1.65
N THR A 39 -5.45 10.05 2.11
CA THR A 39 -6.54 9.14 1.75
C THR A 39 -6.91 8.29 2.97
N ALA A 40 -8.04 7.59 2.89
CA ALA A 40 -8.46 6.64 3.91
C ALA A 40 -8.99 5.36 3.26
N TYR A 41 -8.93 4.24 3.97
CA TYR A 41 -9.70 3.06 3.61
C TYR A 41 -11.11 3.16 4.21
N THR A 42 -12.06 2.39 3.70
CA THR A 42 -13.42 2.36 4.24
C THR A 42 -13.48 1.62 5.58
N LEU A 43 -14.37 2.04 6.48
CA LEU A 43 -14.49 1.43 7.82
C LEU A 43 -14.82 -0.07 7.76
N ASN A 44 -15.68 -0.45 6.82
CA ASN A 44 -16.21 -1.82 6.73
C ASN A 44 -15.37 -2.72 5.82
N ASN A 45 -14.43 -2.15 5.06
CA ASN A 45 -13.61 -2.91 4.14
C ASN A 45 -12.21 -2.26 3.99
N PRO A 46 -11.17 -2.83 4.65
CA PRO A 46 -9.80 -2.34 4.56
C PRO A 46 -9.12 -2.64 3.22
N ASN A 47 -9.83 -3.23 2.26
CA ASN A 47 -9.39 -3.42 0.87
C ASN A 47 -10.02 -2.41 -0.11
N VAL A 48 -10.84 -1.48 0.38
CA VAL A 48 -11.42 -0.40 -0.43
C VAL A 48 -10.85 0.94 0.01
N ILE A 49 -10.15 1.63 -0.90
CA ILE A 49 -9.67 2.99 -0.69
C ILE A 49 -10.81 3.97 -1.00
N ARG A 50 -10.96 4.99 -0.15
CA ARG A 50 -11.89 6.10 -0.30
C ARG A 50 -11.12 7.36 -0.70
N PHE A 51 -11.47 7.89 -1.86
CA PHE A 51 -11.01 9.18 -2.36
C PHE A 51 -12.16 10.18 -2.28
N GLU A 52 -12.11 11.08 -1.30
CA GLU A 52 -13.10 12.15 -1.11
C GLU A 52 -12.39 13.50 -1.12
N PRO A 53 -11.87 13.95 -2.28
CA PRO A 53 -11.28 15.27 -2.39
C PRO A 53 -12.38 16.35 -2.28
N PRO A 54 -11.99 17.62 -2.00
CA PRO A 54 -12.91 18.74 -2.12
C PRO A 54 -13.54 18.81 -3.51
N LEU A 55 -14.78 19.31 -3.61
CA LEU A 55 -15.48 19.47 -4.89
C LEU A 55 -14.80 20.45 -5.86
N ILE A 56 -13.88 21.27 -5.36
CA ILE A 56 -13.07 22.22 -6.13
C ILE A 56 -11.75 21.62 -6.63
N VAL A 57 -11.54 20.31 -6.50
CA VAL A 57 -10.31 19.64 -6.96
C VAL A 57 -10.05 19.90 -8.45
N SER A 58 -8.82 20.25 -8.80
CA SER A 58 -8.43 20.51 -10.19
C SER A 58 -8.09 19.23 -10.95
N ARG A 59 -8.12 19.30 -12.28
CA ARG A 59 -7.67 18.21 -13.15
C ARG A 59 -6.22 17.85 -12.88
N GLU A 60 -5.34 18.83 -12.68
CA GLU A 60 -3.92 18.57 -12.42
C GLU A 60 -3.71 17.86 -11.07
N GLN A 61 -4.52 18.19 -10.06
CA GLN A 61 -4.48 17.50 -8.76
C GLN A 61 -4.91 16.03 -8.89
N MET A 62 -5.92 15.74 -9.73
CA MET A 62 -6.32 14.37 -10.05
C MET A 62 -5.24 13.64 -10.85
N ASP A 63 -4.62 14.30 -11.83
CA ASP A 63 -3.53 13.70 -12.61
C ASP A 63 -2.31 13.39 -11.72
N LYS A 64 -2.01 14.24 -10.71
CA LYS A 64 -0.99 13.95 -9.69
C LYS A 64 -1.31 12.68 -8.90
N LEU A 65 -2.58 12.48 -8.51
CA LEU A 65 -3.01 11.26 -7.82
C LEU A 65 -2.83 10.03 -8.73
N LEU A 66 -3.26 10.11 -9.98
CA LEU A 66 -3.15 9.02 -10.93
C LEU A 66 -1.68 8.62 -11.15
N ALA A 67 -0.80 9.59 -11.39
CA ALA A 67 0.63 9.35 -11.56
C ALA A 67 1.26 8.73 -10.30
N ALA A 68 0.85 9.15 -9.10
CA ALA A 68 1.32 8.56 -7.85
C ALA A 68 0.86 7.10 -7.70
N MET A 69 -0.39 6.79 -8.07
CA MET A 69 -0.91 5.42 -8.02
C MET A 69 -0.22 4.52 -9.05
N GLU A 70 0.03 5.01 -10.25
CA GLU A 70 0.76 4.30 -11.29
C GLU A 70 2.19 4.00 -10.84
N ASP A 71 2.91 5.01 -10.30
CA ASP A 71 4.26 4.82 -9.76
C ASP A 71 4.30 3.79 -8.62
N ILE A 72 3.29 3.78 -7.73
CA ILE A 72 3.16 2.76 -6.68
C ILE A 72 2.95 1.38 -7.30
N PHE A 73 2.06 1.22 -8.28
CA PHE A 73 1.74 -0.10 -8.82
C PHE A 73 2.81 -0.66 -9.75
N GLU A 74 3.50 0.18 -10.53
CA GLU A 74 4.59 -0.23 -11.42
C GLU A 74 5.84 -0.65 -10.65
N HIS A 75 6.24 0.13 -9.64
CA HIS A 75 7.43 -0.18 -8.84
C HIS A 75 7.18 -1.27 -7.79
N HIS A 76 5.92 -1.64 -7.56
CA HIS A 76 5.53 -2.63 -6.58
C HIS A 76 4.68 -3.77 -7.15
N SER A 77 5.18 -4.41 -8.22
CA SER A 77 4.57 -5.61 -8.82
C SER A 77 4.39 -6.79 -7.85
N SER A 78 5.04 -6.75 -6.67
CA SER A 78 4.83 -7.69 -5.57
C SER A 78 4.44 -6.96 -4.29
N MET A 79 3.36 -7.39 -3.62
CA MET A 79 2.88 -6.82 -2.35
C MET A 79 3.96 -6.74 -1.25
N TRP A 80 4.98 -7.60 -1.32
CA TRP A 80 6.15 -7.58 -0.44
C TRP A 80 6.95 -6.28 -0.51
N SER A 81 7.06 -5.70 -1.70
CA SER A 81 7.83 -4.46 -1.90
C SER A 81 7.11 -3.23 -1.34
N ILE A 82 5.76 -3.22 -1.34
CA ILE A 82 4.95 -2.20 -0.66
C ILE A 82 5.15 -2.33 0.86
N LEU A 83 5.06 -3.55 1.39
CA LEU A 83 5.23 -3.80 2.82
C LEU A 83 6.62 -3.39 3.32
N LEU A 84 7.69 -3.75 2.59
CA LEU A 84 9.06 -3.39 2.93
C LEU A 84 9.32 -1.87 2.88
N SER A 85 8.79 -1.18 1.88
CA SER A 85 8.95 0.28 1.76
C SER A 85 8.14 1.04 2.81
N THR A 86 6.95 0.57 3.17
CA THR A 86 6.18 1.13 4.30
C THR A 86 6.89 0.89 5.63
N GLY A 87 7.41 -0.33 5.88
CA GLY A 87 8.14 -0.66 7.10
C GLY A 87 9.42 0.16 7.27
N LYS A 88 10.19 0.39 6.20
CA LYS A 88 11.39 1.23 6.22
C LYS A 88 11.10 2.66 6.68
N ASN A 89 10.01 3.26 6.21
CA ASN A 89 9.63 4.62 6.60
C ASN A 89 9.21 4.73 8.09
N ILE A 90 8.62 3.67 8.66
CA ILE A 90 8.28 3.62 10.08
C ILE A 90 9.54 3.44 10.95
N LEU A 91 10.53 2.66 10.48
CA LEU A 91 11.76 2.35 11.22
C LEU A 91 12.81 3.48 11.14
N MET A 92 12.81 4.29 10.08
CA MET A 92 13.74 5.41 9.88
C MET A 92 13.26 6.73 10.53
N LYS A 93 12.23 6.67 11.38
CA LYS A 93 11.68 7.79 12.14
C LYS A 93 11.97 7.59 13.62
#